data_AF-A0A2R6K043-F1
#
_entry.id   AF-A0A2R6K043-F1
#
_cell.length_a   1.000
_cell.length_b   1.000
_cell.length_c   1.000
_cell.angle_alpha   90.00
_cell.angle_beta   90.00
_cell.angle_gamma   90.00
#
_symmetry.space_group_name_H-M   'P 1'
#
loop_
_entity.id
_entity.type
_entity.pdbx_description
1 polymer ?
#
loop_
_entity_poly.entity_id
_entity_poly.type
_entity_poly.pdbx_seq_one_letter_code
_entity_poly.pdbx_strand_id
1 'polypeptide(L)'
;MEQTTTGGYRVLPGRDDDEWLLLDAESGDPTYVPRTDGDAADTTTLTPGNRIDADLAWVDGDPRVESCDVVDATRFHFVQTTDPIFEAATRCWRDAVEQHSGMNSRVTYGTDGEPNGVVYTFAEQSGSRDLFAEFRDGVKPLEPLLVRAAGGREAYEGDDDGGADPPFEVFVIDHPEEPFVAVYIVLDPDGFLAETVRDTYLDAGTAGGLADRL
;
A
#
# COMPACT_ATOMS: atom_id res chain seq x y z
N MET A 1 32.97 12.59 -6.06
CA MET A 1 32.83 11.16 -6.41
C MET A 1 31.35 10.91 -6.34
N GLU A 2 30.72 10.66 -7.48
CA GLU A 2 29.33 10.24 -7.52
C GLU A 2 29.31 8.77 -7.08
N GLN A 3 28.50 8.47 -6.07
CA GLN A 3 28.24 7.10 -5.64
C GLN A 3 26.93 6.68 -6.29
N THR A 4 26.89 5.47 -6.82
CA THR A 4 25.66 4.88 -7.37
C THR A 4 25.27 3.67 -6.53
N THR A 5 23.97 3.51 -6.31
CA THR A 5 23.38 2.36 -5.60
C THR A 5 22.28 1.76 -6.46
N THR A 6 22.36 0.46 -6.74
CA THR A 6 21.36 -0.29 -7.50
C THR A 6 20.59 -1.19 -6.54
N GLY A 7 19.27 -1.23 -6.64
CA GLY A 7 18.43 -2.05 -5.76
C GLY A 7 16.98 -2.12 -6.19
N GLY A 8 16.22 -2.98 -5.52
CA GLY A 8 14.77 -3.08 -5.65
C GLY A 8 14.09 -2.29 -4.53
N TYR A 9 13.17 -1.40 -4.89
CA TYR A 9 12.52 -0.50 -3.94
C TYR A 9 11.00 -0.58 -4.03
N ARG A 10 10.33 -0.39 -2.90
CA ARG A 10 8.89 -0.09 -2.84
C ARG A 10 8.71 1.42 -2.81
N VAL A 11 7.92 1.95 -3.72
CA VAL A 11 7.54 3.36 -3.77
C VAL A 11 6.46 3.63 -2.73
N LEU A 12 6.67 4.63 -1.88
CA LEU A 12 5.74 5.13 -0.87
C LEU A 12 5.61 6.66 -0.98
N PRO A 13 4.56 7.27 -0.38
CA PRO A 13 4.46 8.71 -0.30
C PRO A 13 5.69 9.32 0.38
N GLY A 14 6.23 10.40 -0.19
CA GLY A 14 7.27 11.20 0.43
C GLY A 14 6.74 12.01 1.62
N ARG A 15 7.62 12.88 2.15
CA ARG A 15 7.25 13.81 3.22
C ARG A 15 6.25 14.88 2.73
N ASP A 16 6.31 15.17 1.44
CA ASP A 16 5.41 16.05 0.70
C ASP A 16 5.15 15.47 -0.70
N ASP A 17 4.40 16.21 -1.51
CA ASP A 17 4.00 15.79 -2.86
C ASP A 17 5.12 15.93 -3.90
N ASP A 18 6.25 16.55 -3.54
CA ASP A 18 7.40 16.78 -4.41
C ASP A 18 8.45 15.66 -4.28
N GLU A 19 8.27 14.71 -3.36
CA GLU A 19 9.18 13.59 -3.13
C GLU A 19 8.47 12.23 -3.17
N TRP A 20 9.25 11.20 -3.44
CA TRP A 20 8.94 9.80 -3.17
C TRP A 20 9.78 9.28 -2.01
N LEU A 21 9.22 8.36 -1.24
CA LEU A 21 9.99 7.49 -0.36
C LEU A 21 10.23 6.16 -1.08
N LEU A 22 11.50 5.85 -1.35
CA LEU A 22 11.94 4.54 -1.83
C LEU A 22 12.36 3.71 -0.62
N LEU A 23 11.56 2.71 -0.27
CA LEU A 23 11.87 1.77 0.78
C LEU A 23 12.61 0.57 0.17
N ASP A 24 13.87 0.37 0.55
CA ASP A 24 14.67 -0.75 0.06
C ASP A 24 14.01 -2.10 0.42
N ALA A 25 13.79 -2.96 -0.58
CA ALA A 25 13.01 -4.18 -0.40
C ALA A 25 13.73 -5.25 0.43
N GLU A 26 15.06 -5.17 0.58
CA GLU A 26 15.86 -6.13 1.34
C GLU A 26 16.09 -5.67 2.79
N SER A 27 16.53 -4.42 2.96
CA SER A 27 16.93 -3.83 4.24
C SER A 27 15.80 -3.10 4.96
N GLY A 28 14.81 -2.61 4.21
CA GLY A 28 13.79 -1.70 4.74
C GLY A 28 14.33 -0.28 5.00
N ASP A 29 15.50 0.07 4.46
CA ASP A 29 16.09 1.39 4.64
C ASP A 29 15.35 2.43 3.77
N PRO A 30 14.89 3.56 4.34
CA PRO A 30 14.17 4.59 3.63
C PRO A 30 15.11 5.56 2.90
N THR A 31 14.85 5.81 1.61
CA THR A 31 15.53 6.85 0.82
C THR A 31 14.51 7.81 0.21
N TYR A 32 14.61 9.10 0.54
CA TYR A 32 13.73 10.12 -0.02
C TYR A 32 14.34 10.68 -1.30
N VAL A 33 13.60 10.64 -2.40
CA VAL A 33 14.06 11.12 -3.71
C VAL A 33 13.06 12.14 -4.26
N PRO A 34 13.52 13.25 -4.88
CA PRO A 34 12.63 14.18 -5.55
C PRO A 34 11.87 13.53 -6.70
N ARG A 35 10.61 13.93 -6.90
CA ARG A 35 9.87 13.66 -8.12
C ARG A 35 10.40 14.56 -9.21
N THR A 36 10.79 13.94 -10.32
CA THR A 36 11.42 14.61 -11.46
C THR A 36 10.77 14.14 -12.74
N ASP A 37 10.32 15.10 -13.54
CA ASP A 37 10.04 15.00 -14.97
C ASP A 37 11.29 15.41 -15.74
N GLY A 38 12.04 14.45 -16.31
CA GLY A 38 13.30 14.80 -16.96
C GLY A 38 14.02 13.68 -17.70
N ASP A 39 15.18 14.03 -18.26
CA ASP A 39 15.97 13.21 -19.20
C ASP A 39 16.57 11.90 -18.62
N ALA A 40 16.57 11.71 -17.30
CA ALA A 40 17.14 10.51 -16.66
C ALA A 40 16.09 9.39 -16.49
N ALA A 41 15.15 9.57 -15.56
CA ALA A 41 14.00 8.70 -15.36
C ALA A 41 12.73 9.53 -15.08
N ASP A 42 11.61 9.17 -15.71
CA ASP A 42 10.32 9.81 -15.46
C ASP A 42 9.64 9.19 -14.23
N THR A 43 10.03 9.71 -13.07
CA THR A 43 9.48 9.29 -11.77
C THR A 43 8.08 9.83 -11.50
N THR A 44 7.53 10.70 -12.36
CA THR A 44 6.16 11.23 -12.20
C THR A 44 5.08 10.20 -12.52
N THR A 45 5.45 9.13 -13.23
CA THR A 45 4.56 8.01 -13.58
C THR A 45 4.43 6.99 -12.44
N LEU A 46 5.33 7.05 -11.45
CA LEU A 46 5.31 6.15 -10.30
C LEU A 46 4.09 6.44 -9.41
N THR A 47 3.60 5.38 -8.79
CA THR A 47 2.51 5.45 -7.82
C THR A 47 2.91 4.74 -6.54
N PRO A 48 2.42 5.18 -5.36
CA PRO A 48 2.61 4.44 -4.13
C PRO A 48 2.19 2.98 -4.29
N GLY A 49 3.00 2.08 -3.75
CA GLY A 49 2.83 0.64 -3.89
C GLY A 49 3.62 0.03 -5.03
N ASN A 50 4.05 0.78 -6.05
CA ASN A 50 4.85 0.18 -7.12
C ASN A 50 6.16 -0.40 -6.57
N ARG A 51 6.56 -1.56 -7.08
CA ARG A 51 7.92 -2.07 -6.89
C ARG A 51 8.73 -1.73 -8.12
N ILE A 52 9.90 -1.14 -7.90
CA ILE A 52 10.81 -0.73 -8.96
C ILE A 52 12.18 -1.37 -8.76
N ASP A 53 12.85 -1.67 -9.86
CA ASP A 53 14.30 -1.83 -9.88
C ASP A 53 14.89 -0.48 -10.33
N ALA A 54 15.80 0.09 -9.54
CA ALA A 54 16.30 1.44 -9.79
C ALA A 54 17.79 1.61 -9.49
N ASP A 55 18.42 2.50 -10.27
CA ASP A 55 19.74 3.04 -10.00
C ASP A 55 19.62 4.44 -9.40
N LEU A 56 20.21 4.63 -8.22
CA LEU A 56 20.24 5.90 -7.50
C LEU A 56 21.66 6.49 -7.56
N ALA A 57 21.79 7.71 -8.08
CA ALA A 57 23.01 8.49 -7.97
C ALA A 57 22.95 9.45 -6.77
N TRP A 58 24.07 9.56 -6.07
CA TRP A 58 24.24 10.45 -4.93
C TRP A 58 25.10 11.64 -5.33
N VAL A 59 24.46 12.81 -5.47
CA VAL A 59 25.12 14.06 -5.86
C VAL A 59 25.11 14.99 -4.65
N ASP A 60 26.29 15.33 -4.13
CA ASP A 60 26.45 16.16 -2.93
C ASP A 60 25.69 15.65 -1.68
N GLY A 61 25.39 14.35 -1.64
CA GLY A 61 24.65 13.69 -0.56
C GLY A 61 23.15 13.56 -0.80
N ASP A 62 22.63 14.16 -1.87
CA ASP A 62 21.23 14.06 -2.26
C ASP A 62 21.04 12.93 -3.29
N PRO A 63 20.13 11.98 -3.05
CA PRO A 63 19.86 10.89 -3.98
C PRO A 63 18.98 11.35 -5.15
N ARG A 64 19.25 10.80 -6.33
CA ARG A 64 18.49 11.03 -7.57
C ARG A 64 18.30 9.71 -8.30
N VAL A 65 17.11 9.48 -8.85
CA VAL A 65 16.84 8.31 -9.70
C VAL A 65 17.48 8.56 -11.07
N GLU A 66 18.46 7.73 -11.44
CA GLU A 66 19.07 7.75 -12.78
C GLU A 66 18.27 6.91 -13.77
N SER A 67 17.79 5.76 -13.31
CA SER A 67 16.99 4.80 -14.07
C SER A 67 16.00 4.13 -13.12
N CYS A 68 14.82 3.77 -13.62
CA CYS A 68 13.92 2.88 -12.89
C CYS A 68 12.99 2.13 -13.84
N ASP A 69 12.75 0.86 -13.54
CA ASP A 69 11.78 0.01 -14.20
C ASP A 69 10.73 -0.47 -13.18
N VAL A 70 9.44 -0.29 -13.49
CA VAL A 70 8.36 -0.84 -12.65
C VAL A 70 8.26 -2.34 -12.91
N VAL A 71 8.64 -3.13 -11.92
CA VAL A 71 8.58 -4.61 -11.97
C VAL A 71 7.27 -5.14 -11.42
N ASP A 72 6.57 -4.35 -10.59
CA ASP A 72 5.27 -4.69 -10.02
C ASP A 72 4.42 -3.42 -9.87
N ALA A 73 3.21 -3.44 -10.45
CA ALA A 73 2.31 -2.30 -10.49
C ALA A 73 1.28 -2.29 -9.34
N THR A 74 1.57 -2.95 -8.22
CA THR A 74 0.72 -2.88 -7.01
C THR A 74 0.48 -1.43 -6.63
N ARG A 75 -0.73 -1.11 -6.19
CA ARG A 75 -1.15 0.26 -5.84
C ARG A 75 -1.50 0.34 -4.36
N PHE A 76 -0.93 1.30 -3.65
CA PHE A 76 -1.24 1.59 -2.26
C PHE A 76 -2.03 2.88 -2.14
N HIS A 77 -3.11 2.82 -1.39
CA HIS A 77 -3.96 3.96 -1.05
C HIS A 77 -3.99 4.12 0.46
N PHE A 78 -3.56 5.29 0.94
CA PHE A 78 -3.60 5.65 2.35
C PHE A 78 -4.75 6.61 2.56
N VAL A 79 -5.80 6.16 3.25
CA VAL A 79 -7.07 6.88 3.37
C VAL A 79 -7.41 7.07 4.84
N GLN A 80 -7.64 8.32 5.22
CA GLN A 80 -8.38 8.65 6.43
C GLN A 80 -9.80 9.01 6.03
N THR A 81 -10.79 8.34 6.59
CA THR A 81 -12.19 8.48 6.18
C THR A 81 -13.12 8.55 7.38
N THR A 82 -14.30 9.16 7.18
CA THR A 82 -15.45 9.07 8.09
C THR A 82 -16.55 8.16 7.55
N ASP A 83 -16.33 7.54 6.39
CA ASP A 83 -17.25 6.56 5.83
C ASP A 83 -17.20 5.27 6.65
N PRO A 84 -18.35 4.58 6.81
CA PRO A 84 -18.40 3.34 7.57
C PRO A 84 -17.38 2.31 7.07
N ILE A 85 -16.65 1.70 8.01
CA ILE A 85 -15.78 0.57 7.70
C ILE A 85 -16.62 -0.64 7.31
N PHE A 86 -16.23 -1.30 6.22
CA PHE A 86 -16.91 -2.49 5.72
C PHE A 86 -16.93 -3.64 6.73
N GLU A 87 -18.01 -4.41 6.73
CA GLU A 87 -18.32 -5.37 7.78
C GLU A 87 -17.21 -6.42 8.02
N ALA A 88 -16.51 -6.86 6.97
CA ALA A 88 -15.47 -7.87 7.10
C ALA A 88 -14.30 -7.38 7.97
N ALA A 89 -13.93 -6.09 7.92
CA ALA A 89 -12.90 -5.53 8.79
C ALA A 89 -13.41 -5.43 10.24
N THR A 90 -14.61 -4.91 10.46
CA THR A 90 -15.20 -4.82 11.82
C THR A 90 -15.31 -6.20 12.47
N ARG A 91 -15.71 -7.23 11.72
CA ARG A 91 -15.73 -8.62 12.20
C ARG A 91 -14.31 -9.13 12.51
N CYS A 92 -13.36 -8.89 11.60
CA CYS A 92 -11.96 -9.26 11.80
C CYS A 92 -11.38 -8.66 13.09
N TRP A 93 -11.70 -7.39 13.37
CA TRP A 93 -11.30 -6.71 14.60
C TRP A 93 -11.96 -7.30 15.85
N ARG A 94 -13.29 -7.54 15.81
CA ARG A 94 -13.99 -8.18 16.95
C ARG A 94 -13.37 -9.53 17.29
N ASP A 95 -13.09 -10.34 16.27
CA ASP A 95 -12.40 -11.62 16.44
C ASP A 95 -11.01 -11.42 17.08
N ALA A 96 -10.29 -10.34 16.77
CA ALA A 96 -9.00 -10.01 17.37
C ALA A 96 -9.13 -9.70 18.87
N VAL A 97 -10.12 -8.89 19.24
CA VAL A 97 -10.43 -8.51 20.64
C VAL A 97 -10.79 -9.74 21.47
N GLU A 98 -11.65 -10.61 20.93
CA GLU A 98 -12.03 -11.88 21.57
C GLU A 98 -10.83 -12.80 21.83
N GLN A 99 -9.86 -12.78 20.92
CA GLN A 99 -8.62 -13.56 21.03
C GLN A 99 -7.52 -12.85 21.85
N HIS A 100 -7.78 -11.65 22.36
CA HIS A 100 -6.78 -10.79 23.00
C HIS A 100 -5.54 -10.56 22.12
N SER A 101 -5.74 -10.43 20.81
CA SER A 101 -4.69 -10.17 19.82
C SER A 101 -4.70 -8.71 19.38
N GLY A 102 -3.51 -8.11 19.22
CA GLY A 102 -3.36 -6.76 18.67
C GLY A 102 -3.53 -6.68 17.16
N MET A 103 -3.67 -7.82 16.47
CA MET A 103 -3.97 -7.88 15.05
C MET A 103 -4.76 -9.13 14.70
N ASN A 104 -5.50 -9.08 13.59
CA ASN A 104 -6.11 -10.26 13.00
C ASN A 104 -6.21 -10.10 11.48
N SER A 105 -6.48 -11.21 10.78
CA SER A 105 -6.61 -11.25 9.32
C SER A 105 -7.81 -12.09 8.89
N ARG A 106 -8.43 -11.75 7.78
CA ARG A 106 -9.56 -12.49 7.21
C ARG A 106 -9.56 -12.43 5.68
N VAL A 107 -9.72 -13.59 5.03
CA VAL A 107 -9.95 -13.67 3.58
C VAL A 107 -11.38 -13.25 3.26
N THR A 108 -11.54 -12.43 2.22
CA THR A 108 -12.82 -12.05 1.64
C THR A 108 -13.08 -12.87 0.38
N TYR A 109 -14.36 -13.05 0.04
CA TYR A 109 -14.77 -13.92 -1.06
C TYR A 109 -15.75 -13.18 -1.98
N GLY A 110 -15.67 -13.49 -3.27
CA GLY A 110 -16.61 -13.06 -4.29
C GLY A 110 -17.94 -13.81 -4.22
N THR A 111 -18.84 -13.49 -5.14
CA THR A 111 -20.17 -14.14 -5.24
C THR A 111 -20.10 -15.58 -5.75
N ASP A 112 -19.02 -15.91 -6.45
CA ASP A 112 -18.63 -17.26 -6.90
C ASP A 112 -18.02 -18.11 -5.77
N GLY A 113 -17.66 -17.49 -4.64
CA GLY A 113 -16.97 -18.13 -3.53
C GLY A 113 -15.46 -18.19 -3.69
N GLU A 114 -14.89 -17.52 -4.71
CA GLU A 114 -13.45 -17.43 -4.90
C GLU A 114 -12.86 -16.33 -4.00
N PRO A 115 -11.64 -16.51 -3.44
CA PRO A 115 -10.96 -15.45 -2.71
C PRO A 115 -10.76 -14.22 -3.59
N ASN A 116 -11.14 -13.03 -3.10
CA ASN A 116 -10.99 -11.77 -3.84
C ASN A 116 -10.17 -10.71 -3.08
N GLY A 117 -9.85 -10.98 -1.81
CA GLY A 117 -9.09 -10.05 -0.98
C GLY A 117 -8.76 -10.63 0.40
N VAL A 118 -7.93 -9.90 1.14
CA VAL A 118 -7.57 -10.20 2.52
C VAL A 118 -7.57 -8.89 3.31
N VAL A 119 -8.35 -8.84 4.38
CA VAL A 119 -8.35 -7.72 5.32
C VAL A 119 -7.53 -8.06 6.55
N TYR A 120 -6.69 -7.13 6.97
CA TYR A 120 -5.99 -7.13 8.25
C TYR A 120 -6.51 -5.98 9.10
N THR A 121 -6.61 -6.19 10.41
CA THR A 121 -6.91 -5.13 11.37
C THR A 121 -5.81 -5.06 12.40
N PHE A 122 -5.41 -3.85 12.77
CA PHE A 122 -4.35 -3.58 13.75
C PHE A 122 -4.87 -2.64 14.83
N ALA A 123 -4.78 -3.06 16.09
CA ALA A 123 -5.22 -2.27 17.23
C ALA A 123 -4.45 -0.96 17.35
N GLU A 124 -5.15 0.16 17.44
CA GLU A 124 -4.54 1.41 17.88
C GLU A 124 -4.48 1.43 19.41
N GLN A 125 -3.30 1.17 19.97
CA GLN A 125 -3.13 1.20 21.41
C GLN A 125 -2.92 2.64 21.89
N SER A 126 -3.60 3.03 22.97
CA SER A 126 -3.44 4.36 23.57
C SER A 126 -1.98 4.55 24.04
N GLY A 127 -1.27 5.49 23.40
CA GLY A 127 0.17 5.75 23.63
C GLY A 127 1.10 5.04 22.64
N SER A 128 0.56 4.23 21.73
CA SER A 128 1.28 3.76 20.54
C SER A 128 1.45 4.90 19.54
N ARG A 129 2.47 4.76 18.69
CA ARG A 129 2.66 5.57 17.49
C ARG A 129 1.45 5.40 16.57
N ASP A 130 1.17 6.46 15.81
CA ASP A 130 0.15 6.52 14.76
C ASP A 130 0.44 5.42 13.73
N LEU A 131 -0.33 4.33 13.77
CA LEU A 131 -0.09 3.15 12.94
C LEU A 131 -0.33 3.45 11.45
N PHE A 132 -1.28 4.32 11.16
CA PHE A 132 -1.56 4.76 9.81
C PHE A 132 -0.33 5.47 9.22
N ALA A 133 0.25 6.41 9.98
CA ALA A 133 1.49 7.08 9.59
C ALA A 133 2.67 6.09 9.48
N GLU A 134 2.79 5.12 10.38
CA GLU A 134 3.86 4.11 10.29
C GLU A 134 3.81 3.28 9.01
N PHE A 135 2.60 2.93 8.54
CA PHE A 135 2.43 2.23 7.26
C PHE A 135 2.72 3.16 6.07
N ARG A 136 2.26 4.41 6.13
CA ARG A 136 2.47 5.42 5.08
C ARG A 136 3.95 5.72 4.88
N ASP A 137 4.68 5.89 5.97
CA ASP A 137 6.09 6.30 5.96
C ASP A 137 7.07 5.12 5.90
N GLY A 138 6.57 3.89 5.71
CA GLY A 138 7.39 2.69 5.56
C GLY A 138 8.07 2.18 6.83
N VAL A 139 7.88 2.85 7.98
CA VAL A 139 8.37 2.40 9.30
C VAL A 139 7.85 0.99 9.61
N LYS A 140 6.60 0.71 9.22
CA LYS A 140 6.01 -0.61 9.26
C LYS A 140 5.72 -1.07 7.82
N PRO A 141 6.55 -1.95 7.23
CA PRO A 141 6.39 -2.34 5.84
C PRO A 141 5.12 -3.17 5.63
N LEU A 142 4.46 -2.96 4.48
CA LEU A 142 3.30 -3.75 4.04
C LEU A 142 3.70 -5.06 3.35
N GLU A 143 4.97 -5.20 2.94
CA GLU A 143 5.52 -6.35 2.22
C GLU A 143 5.15 -7.71 2.85
N PRO A 144 5.28 -7.91 4.17
CA PRO A 144 4.95 -9.20 4.77
C PRO A 144 3.47 -9.58 4.62
N LEU A 145 2.57 -8.58 4.52
CA LEU A 145 1.15 -8.80 4.31
C LEU A 145 0.85 -9.19 2.87
N LEU A 146 1.56 -8.59 1.89
CA LEU A 146 1.45 -8.93 0.48
C LEU A 146 1.96 -10.34 0.20
N VAL A 147 3.13 -10.69 0.73
CA VAL A 147 3.69 -12.05 0.63
C VAL A 147 2.72 -13.08 1.19
N ARG A 148 2.07 -12.78 2.31
CA ARG A 148 1.05 -13.65 2.90
C ARG A 148 -0.22 -13.72 2.05
N ALA A 149 -0.66 -12.60 1.47
CA ALA A 149 -1.85 -12.56 0.61
C ALA A 149 -1.64 -13.36 -0.68
N ALA A 150 -0.42 -13.33 -1.24
CA ALA A 150 -0.04 -14.15 -2.38
C ALA A 150 0.02 -15.65 -2.07
N GLY A 151 0.03 -16.05 -0.79
CA GLY A 151 0.12 -17.46 -0.38
C GLY A 151 1.54 -17.92 -0.02
N GLY A 152 2.53 -17.03 -0.07
CA GLY A 152 3.92 -17.33 0.29
C GLY A 152 4.90 -16.51 -0.53
N ARG A 153 6.20 -16.67 -0.22
CA ARG A 153 7.27 -15.95 -0.91
C ARG A 153 7.40 -16.37 -2.38
N GLU A 154 7.31 -17.67 -2.65
CA GLU A 154 7.45 -18.24 -4.00
C GLU A 154 6.34 -17.73 -4.93
N ALA A 155 5.08 -17.77 -4.50
CA ALA A 155 3.95 -17.19 -5.25
C ALA A 155 4.13 -15.67 -5.45
N TYR A 156 4.56 -14.95 -4.40
CA TYR A 156 4.77 -13.50 -4.50
C TYR A 156 5.87 -13.10 -5.50
N GLU A 157 6.87 -13.97 -5.71
CA GLU A 157 7.95 -13.76 -6.67
C GLU A 157 7.60 -14.29 -8.08
N GLY A 158 6.44 -14.93 -8.26
CA GLY A 158 5.98 -15.49 -9.54
C GLY A 158 6.59 -16.86 -9.88
N ASP A 159 7.14 -17.56 -8.88
CA ASP A 159 7.80 -18.87 -9.05
C ASP A 159 6.87 -20.07 -8.79
N ASP A 160 5.63 -19.85 -8.34
CA ASP A 160 4.63 -20.89 -8.03
C ASP A 160 3.22 -20.52 -8.48
N ASP A 161 2.51 -21.43 -9.15
CA ASP A 161 1.13 -21.24 -9.65
C ASP A 161 0.03 -21.45 -8.58
N GLY A 162 0.39 -21.68 -7.32
CA GLY A 162 -0.55 -22.06 -6.26
C GLY A 162 -1.21 -20.89 -5.52
N GLY A 163 -0.75 -19.66 -5.78
CA GLY A 163 -1.10 -18.45 -5.05
C GLY A 163 -1.89 -17.41 -5.84
N ALA A 164 -2.04 -16.23 -5.24
CA ALA A 164 -2.50 -15.05 -5.97
C ALA A 164 -1.28 -14.25 -6.43
N ASP A 165 -1.23 -13.90 -7.71
CA ASP A 165 -0.11 -13.13 -8.26
C ASP A 165 -0.39 -11.64 -8.17
N PRO A 166 0.61 -10.82 -7.80
CA PRO A 166 0.47 -9.38 -7.93
C PRO A 166 0.46 -8.96 -9.42
N PRO A 167 0.00 -7.74 -9.76
CA PRO A 167 -0.23 -6.60 -8.88
C PRO A 167 -1.46 -6.75 -7.99
N PHE A 168 -1.38 -6.20 -6.78
CA PHE A 168 -2.52 -6.05 -5.88
C PHE A 168 -2.97 -4.59 -5.78
N GLU A 169 -4.11 -4.39 -5.13
CA GLU A 169 -4.53 -3.05 -4.72
C GLU A 169 -4.78 -3.01 -3.22
N VAL A 170 -4.06 -2.14 -2.53
CA VAL A 170 -4.01 -2.10 -1.08
C VAL A 170 -4.58 -0.80 -0.58
N PHE A 171 -5.52 -0.90 0.36
CA PHE A 171 -6.14 0.24 1.03
C PHE A 171 -5.77 0.18 2.51
N VAL A 172 -4.97 1.13 2.96
CA VAL A 172 -4.72 1.39 4.38
C VAL A 172 -5.74 2.42 4.82
N ILE A 173 -6.73 1.99 5.60
CA ILE A 173 -7.89 2.79 5.97
C ILE A 173 -7.85 3.04 7.46
N ASP A 174 -7.85 4.31 7.82
CA ASP A 174 -7.98 4.80 9.18
C ASP A 174 -9.32 5.55 9.32
N HIS A 175 -10.02 5.28 10.42
CA HIS A 175 -11.30 5.89 10.75
C HIS A 175 -11.26 6.38 12.20
N PRO A 176 -11.48 7.68 12.46
CA PRO A 176 -11.20 8.29 13.76
C PRO A 176 -12.06 7.78 14.92
N GLU A 177 -13.21 7.15 14.61
CA GLU A 177 -14.08 6.53 15.62
C GLU A 177 -13.88 5.02 15.78
N GLU A 178 -13.00 4.40 14.99
CA GLU A 178 -12.69 2.98 15.08
C GLU A 178 -11.36 2.79 15.82
N PRO A 179 -11.24 1.79 16.71
CA PRO A 179 -10.03 1.59 17.52
C PRO A 179 -8.93 0.78 16.78
N PHE A 180 -8.94 0.80 15.45
CA PHE A 180 -8.04 0.00 14.63
C PHE A 180 -7.81 0.63 13.25
N VAL A 181 -6.63 0.38 12.68
CA VAL A 181 -6.35 0.61 11.26
C VAL A 181 -6.62 -0.66 10.47
N ALA A 182 -7.32 -0.55 9.34
CA ALA A 182 -7.56 -1.64 8.42
C ALA A 182 -6.57 -1.60 7.25
N VAL A 183 -5.99 -2.75 6.90
CA VAL A 183 -5.25 -2.92 5.65
C VAL A 183 -6.01 -3.92 4.81
N TYR A 184 -6.61 -3.46 3.71
CA TYR A 184 -7.35 -4.32 2.81
C TYR A 184 -6.57 -4.53 1.51
N ILE A 185 -6.19 -5.77 1.24
CA ILE A 185 -5.50 -6.18 0.02
C ILE A 185 -6.53 -6.81 -0.90
N VAL A 186 -6.82 -6.17 -2.03
CA VAL A 186 -7.66 -6.70 -3.11
C VAL A 186 -6.76 -7.41 -4.11
N LEU A 187 -7.10 -8.67 -4.43
CA LEU A 187 -6.27 -9.55 -5.26
C LEU A 187 -6.37 -9.25 -6.76
N ASP A 188 -7.51 -8.72 -7.20
CA ASP A 188 -7.72 -8.30 -8.59
C ASP A 188 -7.92 -6.77 -8.63
N PRO A 189 -6.87 -6.01 -8.99
CA PRO A 189 -6.92 -4.56 -9.06
C PRO A 189 -7.88 -4.03 -10.13
N ASP A 190 -8.19 -4.80 -11.17
CA ASP A 190 -9.10 -4.37 -12.24
C ASP A 190 -10.50 -4.96 -12.05
N GLY A 191 -10.70 -5.70 -10.97
CA GLY A 191 -11.95 -6.33 -10.60
C GLY A 191 -12.95 -5.37 -9.95
N PHE A 192 -14.22 -5.81 -9.93
CA PHE A 192 -15.36 -5.06 -9.37
C PHE A 192 -15.18 -4.70 -7.89
N LEU A 193 -14.50 -5.54 -7.11
CA LEU A 193 -14.21 -5.26 -5.71
C LEU A 193 -13.30 -4.04 -5.57
N ALA A 194 -12.22 -3.95 -6.35
CA ALA A 194 -11.30 -2.82 -6.31
C ALA A 194 -12.04 -1.53 -6.67
N GLU A 195 -12.85 -1.55 -7.73
CA GLU A 195 -13.72 -0.43 -8.13
C GLU A 195 -14.63 0.03 -6.98
N THR A 196 -15.35 -0.90 -6.35
CA THR A 196 -16.26 -0.58 -5.25
C THR A 196 -15.55 0.08 -4.06
N VAL A 197 -14.35 -0.41 -3.71
CA VAL A 197 -13.58 0.13 -2.59
C VAL A 197 -13.05 1.52 -2.91
N ARG A 198 -12.62 1.77 -4.16
CA ARG A 198 -12.23 3.13 -4.61
C ARG A 198 -13.40 4.10 -4.56
N ASP A 199 -14.54 3.71 -5.11
CA ASP A 199 -15.75 4.55 -5.09
C ASP A 199 -16.16 4.93 -3.66
N THR A 200 -15.98 4.02 -2.71
CA THR A 200 -16.32 4.24 -1.31
C THR A 200 -15.33 5.15 -0.60
N TYR A 201 -14.02 4.92 -0.77
CA TYR A 201 -13.01 5.50 0.10
C TYR A 201 -12.11 6.57 -0.57
N LEU A 202 -12.03 6.59 -1.90
CA LEU A 202 -11.21 7.56 -2.63
C LEU A 202 -12.06 8.67 -3.25
N ASP A 203 -13.25 8.34 -3.75
CA ASP A 203 -14.09 9.30 -4.47
C ASP A 203 -14.92 10.22 -3.56
N ALA A 204 -15.07 9.88 -2.28
CA ALA A 204 -15.76 10.71 -1.28
C ALA A 204 -15.09 12.08 -1.06
N GLY A 205 -13.86 12.28 -1.54
CA GLY A 205 -13.17 13.58 -1.62
C GLY A 205 -13.77 14.56 -2.65
N THR A 206 -14.74 14.13 -3.47
CA THR A 206 -15.43 14.99 -4.46
C THR A 206 -16.84 15.38 -4.00
N ALA A 207 -17.05 15.60 -2.71
CA ALA A 207 -18.27 16.25 -2.19
C ALA A 207 -18.32 17.78 -2.49
N GLY A 208 -17.87 18.15 -3.69
CA GLY A 208 -18.19 19.41 -4.40
C GLY A 208 -18.67 19.17 -5.85
N GLY A 209 -18.79 17.91 -6.30
CA GLY A 209 -18.97 17.57 -7.72
C GLY A 209 -20.34 17.03 -8.14
N LEU A 210 -21.38 17.09 -7.28
CA LEU A 210 -22.74 16.65 -7.65
C LEU A 210 -23.68 17.82 -8.05
N ALA A 211 -23.14 19.02 -8.26
CA ALA A 211 -23.93 20.17 -8.71
C ALA A 211 -23.93 20.38 -10.24
N ASP A 212 -23.12 19.65 -11.02
CA ASP A 212 -22.92 19.91 -12.46
C ASP A 212 -23.46 18.82 -13.40
N ARG A 213 -24.49 18.06 -12.97
CA ARG A 213 -25.15 17.06 -13.82
C ARG A 213 -26.68 17.14 -13.89
N LEU A 214 -27.26 18.33 -13.76
CA LEU A 214 -28.66 18.58 -14.17
C LEU A 214 -28.79 19.87 -14.98
#